data_AF-A0A3N4LNP2-F1
#
_entry.id   AF-A0A3N4LNP2-F1
#
_cell.length_a   1.000
_cell.length_b   1.000
_cell.length_c   1.000
_cell.angle_alpha   90.00
_cell.angle_beta   90.00
_cell.angle_gamma   90.00
#
_symmetry.space_group_name_H-M   'P 1'
#
loop_
_entity.id
_entity.type
_entity.pdbx_description
1 polymer ?
#
loop_
_entity_poly.entity_id
_entity_poly.type
_entity_poly.pdbx_seq_one_letter_code
_entity_poly.pdbx_strand_id
1 'polypeptide(L)'
;MSSQITPIQFTNTLGLETLRLTSDEFQQITTAFVKRRHAQGNQFFTIPPLVQEAILNLSGGHAGLCRITLKKIWEKFRSGGSDIEILEYLVSSNFRGALQSTRAFIWIEDWNPTVKESQFIRDAFLSCDSKSICKIAWNTDSVAKAFFKSGLLTQIEGWLQFTAPIMRTTLGLYLFSKGRSSQLHTTNFEEFILRTIERMRPSILKNSLGRGTDYLLERIWQFEWYRTAMTAVPSDAVVSPDVGAVFGSPGYLDFYVNGDYA
;
A
#
# COMPACT_ATOMS: atom_id res chain seq x y z
N MET A 1 -13.63 0.38 -31.59
CA MET A 1 -14.33 1.52 -30.96
C MET A 1 -13.44 2.06 -29.86
N SER A 2 -13.12 3.36 -29.91
CA SER A 2 -12.14 4.02 -29.03
C SER A 2 -12.57 3.99 -27.56
N SER A 3 -11.75 3.38 -26.70
CA SER A 3 -11.91 3.31 -25.25
C SER A 3 -11.54 4.65 -24.62
N GLN A 4 -12.43 5.65 -24.68
CA GLN A 4 -12.19 6.95 -24.05
C GLN A 4 -12.34 6.85 -22.51
N ILE A 5 -11.24 7.13 -21.80
CA ILE A 5 -11.17 7.08 -20.32
C ILE A 5 -11.34 8.49 -19.72
N THR A 6 -10.89 9.54 -20.40
CA THR A 6 -11.00 10.95 -19.97
C THR A 6 -12.01 11.75 -20.80
N PRO A 7 -12.77 12.69 -20.19
CA PRO A 7 -13.74 13.53 -20.89
C PRO A 7 -13.09 14.60 -21.80
N ILE A 8 -11.80 14.88 -21.61
CA ILE A 8 -11.02 15.80 -22.43
C ILE A 8 -9.99 14.98 -23.23
N GLN A 9 -9.94 15.24 -24.53
CA GLN A 9 -8.92 14.71 -25.43
C GLN A 9 -7.72 15.64 -25.39
N PHE A 10 -6.62 15.18 -24.79
CA PHE A 10 -5.34 15.87 -24.91
C PHE A 10 -4.61 15.30 -26.12
N THR A 11 -4.05 16.16 -26.95
CA THR A 11 -3.21 15.77 -28.11
C THR A 11 -2.00 14.94 -27.67
N ASN A 12 -1.46 15.23 -26.49
CA ASN A 12 -0.46 14.43 -25.79
C ASN A 12 -0.98 14.09 -24.39
N THR A 13 -1.54 12.90 -24.19
CA THR A 13 -1.84 12.37 -22.85
C THR A 13 -0.64 11.62 -22.32
N LEU A 14 0.08 12.18 -21.35
CA LEU A 14 1.04 11.43 -20.54
C LEU A 14 0.26 10.74 -19.42
N GLY A 15 0.19 9.42 -19.42
CA GLY A 15 -0.40 8.66 -18.33
C GLY A 15 0.59 8.48 -17.17
N LEU A 16 0.14 7.79 -16.11
CA LEU A 16 0.97 7.53 -14.94
C LEU A 16 2.24 6.73 -15.28
N GLU A 17 2.20 5.89 -16.31
CA GLU A 17 3.38 5.20 -16.84
C GLU A 17 4.49 6.17 -17.27
N THR A 18 4.13 7.37 -17.72
CA THR A 18 5.09 8.40 -18.13
C THR A 18 5.37 9.41 -17.01
N LEU A 19 4.48 9.53 -16.02
CA LEU A 19 4.60 10.51 -14.92
C LEU A 19 5.22 9.92 -13.64
N ARG A 20 5.46 8.61 -13.60
CA ARG A 20 6.18 7.96 -12.50
C ARG A 20 7.66 8.29 -12.57
N LEU A 21 8.22 8.61 -11.41
CA LEU A 21 9.65 8.80 -11.25
C LEU A 21 10.37 7.47 -11.42
N THR A 22 11.37 7.47 -12.28
CA THR A 22 12.41 6.45 -12.30
C THR A 22 13.28 6.52 -11.04
N SER A 23 14.09 5.48 -10.80
CA SER A 23 15.04 5.46 -9.69
C SER A 23 15.99 6.66 -9.73
N ASP A 24 16.53 6.95 -10.92
CA ASP A 24 17.48 8.05 -11.13
C ASP A 24 16.83 9.41 -10.90
N GLU A 25 15.62 9.63 -11.41
CA GLU A 25 14.88 10.89 -11.17
C GLU A 25 14.55 11.09 -9.69
N PHE A 26 14.14 10.02 -9.00
CA PHE A 26 13.87 10.10 -7.57
C PHE A 26 15.14 10.36 -6.75
N GLN A 27 16.28 9.77 -7.13
CA GLN A 27 17.57 10.04 -6.51
C GLN A 27 17.99 11.51 -6.69
N GLN A 28 17.79 12.07 -7.89
CA GLN A 28 18.04 13.50 -8.16
C GLN A 28 17.16 14.40 -7.30
N ILE A 29 15.86 14.10 -7.21
CA ILE A 29 14.92 14.85 -6.36
C ILE A 29 15.33 14.76 -4.90
N THR A 30 15.68 13.58 -4.41
CA THR A 30 16.10 13.36 -3.02
C THR A 30 17.38 14.14 -2.70
N THR A 31 18.36 14.09 -3.61
CA THR A 31 19.60 14.86 -3.49
C THR A 31 19.33 16.36 -3.42
N ALA A 32 18.49 16.89 -4.32
CA ALA A 32 18.11 18.29 -4.32
C ALA A 32 17.34 18.67 -3.04
N PHE A 33 16.45 17.80 -2.57
CA PHE A 33 15.69 17.98 -1.34
C PHE A 33 16.60 18.07 -0.12
N VAL A 34 17.56 17.15 0.03
CA VAL A 34 18.54 17.15 1.13
C VAL A 34 19.43 18.39 1.07
N LYS A 35 20.01 18.70 -0.10
CA LYS A 35 20.83 19.93 -0.29
C LYS A 35 20.09 21.19 0.12
N ARG A 36 18.80 21.29 -0.22
CA ARG A 36 17.96 22.42 0.19
C ARG A 36 17.80 22.50 1.72
N ARG A 37 17.73 21.37 2.44
CA ARG A 37 17.66 21.37 3.91
C ARG A 37 18.98 21.74 4.55
N HIS A 38 20.09 21.31 3.97
CA HIS A 38 21.43 21.72 4.41
C HIS A 38 21.61 23.23 4.29
N ALA A 39 21.19 23.82 3.17
CA ALA A 39 21.21 25.28 2.97
C ALA A 39 20.29 26.05 3.95
N GLN A 40 19.31 25.38 4.55
CA GLN A 40 18.43 25.93 5.60
C GLN A 40 18.97 25.72 7.03
N GLY A 41 20.24 25.32 7.17
CA GLY A 41 20.91 25.14 8.46
C GLY A 41 20.79 23.74 9.06
N ASN A 42 20.22 22.78 8.33
CA ASN A 42 20.06 21.41 8.81
C ASN A 42 21.06 20.47 8.15
N GLN A 43 22.31 20.51 8.60
CA GLN A 43 23.43 19.78 7.99
C GLN A 43 23.40 18.27 8.27
N PHE A 44 22.69 17.83 9.31
CA PHE A 44 22.64 16.42 9.72
C PHE A 44 21.52 15.62 9.04
N PHE A 45 20.56 16.30 8.41
CA PHE A 45 19.47 15.61 7.72
C PHE A 45 19.97 14.88 6.48
N THR A 46 19.68 13.59 6.39
CA THR A 46 20.00 12.74 5.24
C THR A 46 18.83 11.80 4.96
N ILE A 47 18.78 11.27 3.73
CA ILE A 47 17.88 10.17 3.37
C ILE A 47 18.77 9.02 2.89
N PRO A 48 19.02 8.01 3.74
CA PRO A 48 19.88 6.88 3.41
C PRO A 48 19.40 6.10 2.16
N PRO A 49 20.30 5.43 1.41
CA PRO A 49 19.93 4.68 0.21
C PRO A 49 18.82 3.64 0.43
N LEU A 50 18.86 2.89 1.54
CA LEU A 50 17.82 1.92 1.90
C LEU A 50 16.45 2.58 2.08
N VAL A 51 16.43 3.78 2.66
CA VAL A 51 15.21 4.56 2.80
C VAL A 51 14.71 5.05 1.43
N GLN A 52 15.61 5.47 0.53
CA GLN A 52 15.23 5.88 -0.83
C GLN A 52 14.56 4.74 -1.60
N GLU A 53 15.15 3.55 -1.53
CA GLU A 53 14.59 2.34 -2.13
C GLU A 53 13.22 2.01 -1.52
N ALA A 54 13.09 2.06 -0.19
CA ALA A 54 11.81 1.83 0.48
C ALA A 54 10.73 2.82 0.06
N ILE A 55 11.06 4.10 -0.13
CA ILE A 55 10.12 5.11 -0.63
C ILE A 55 9.68 4.77 -2.05
N LEU A 56 10.60 4.38 -2.94
CA LEU A 56 10.28 3.99 -4.31
C LEU A 56 9.40 2.75 -4.36
N ASN A 57 9.76 1.70 -3.61
CA ASN A 57 8.98 0.47 -3.53
C ASN A 57 7.57 0.72 -2.99
N LEU A 58 7.44 1.56 -1.96
CA LEU A 58 6.16 1.91 -1.37
C LEU A 58 5.29 2.77 -2.32
N SER A 59 5.90 3.72 -3.02
CA SER A 59 5.18 4.69 -3.87
C SER A 59 4.99 4.25 -5.32
N GLY A 60 5.76 3.27 -5.79
CA GLY A 60 5.83 2.90 -7.21
C GLY A 60 6.27 4.06 -8.11
N GLY A 61 7.08 5.00 -7.58
CA GLY A 61 7.50 6.21 -8.30
C GLY A 61 6.43 7.30 -8.40
N HIS A 62 5.27 7.16 -7.73
CA HIS A 62 4.23 8.19 -7.77
C HIS A 62 4.73 9.51 -7.16
N ALA A 63 4.99 10.53 -7.98
CA ALA A 63 5.68 11.75 -7.59
C ALA A 63 5.06 12.46 -6.36
N GLY A 64 3.73 12.50 -6.27
CA GLY A 64 3.03 13.07 -5.12
C GLY A 64 3.27 12.31 -3.82
N LEU A 65 3.39 10.97 -3.89
CA LEU A 65 3.64 10.10 -2.75
C LEU A 65 5.12 10.19 -2.35
N CYS A 66 6.05 10.14 -3.32
CA CYS A 66 7.47 10.39 -3.08
C CYS A 66 7.70 11.71 -2.33
N ARG A 67 7.10 12.80 -2.84
CA ARG A 67 7.26 14.15 -2.27
C ARG A 67 6.70 14.26 -0.85
N ILE A 68 5.49 13.74 -0.60
CA ILE A 68 4.90 13.83 0.74
C ILE A 68 5.66 12.95 1.73
N THR A 69 6.14 11.78 1.30
CA THR A 69 6.96 10.90 2.15
C THR A 69 8.25 11.57 2.56
N LEU A 70 9.00 12.17 1.62
CA LEU A 70 10.20 12.96 1.93
C LEU A 70 9.89 14.10 2.91
N LYS A 71 8.77 14.80 2.72
CA LYS A 71 8.32 15.85 3.64
C LYS A 71 8.05 15.30 5.04
N LYS A 72 7.38 14.16 5.16
CA LYS A 72 7.02 13.53 6.43
C LYS A 72 8.23 12.99 7.19
N ILE A 73 9.18 12.38 6.48
CA ILE A 73 10.47 11.99 7.05
C ILE A 73 11.20 13.23 7.58
N TRP A 74 11.28 14.31 6.80
CA TRP A 74 11.90 15.55 7.25
C TRP A 74 11.20 16.20 8.45
N GLU A 75 9.87 16.18 8.51
CA GLU A 75 9.10 16.71 9.64
C GLU A 75 9.43 15.95 10.94
N LYS A 76 9.61 14.62 10.85
CA LYS A 76 9.86 13.76 12.01
C LYS A 76 11.34 13.66 12.40
N PHE A 77 12.23 13.46 11.44
CA PHE A 77 13.66 13.21 11.63
C PHE A 77 14.50 14.45 11.29
N ARG A 78 13.98 15.64 11.60
CA ARG A 78 14.66 16.91 11.32
C ARG A 78 16.06 16.93 11.94
N SER A 79 16.24 16.38 13.12
CA SER A 79 17.53 16.37 13.83
C SER A 79 18.45 15.21 13.44
N GLY A 80 18.10 14.46 12.39
CA GLY A 80 18.71 13.17 12.08
C GLY A 80 17.87 12.01 12.59
N GLY A 81 18.12 10.83 12.03
CA GLY A 81 17.51 9.56 12.36
C GLY A 81 18.28 8.45 11.64
N SER A 82 18.43 7.31 12.29
CA SER A 82 19.03 6.13 11.69
C SER A 82 18.14 5.56 10.58
N ASP A 83 18.73 4.78 9.68
CA ASP A 83 18.02 4.03 8.64
C ASP A 83 16.84 3.23 9.24
N ILE A 84 17.08 2.54 10.35
CA ILE A 84 16.09 1.68 11.03
C ILE A 84 14.90 2.52 11.52
N GLU A 85 15.14 3.61 12.25
CA GLU A 85 14.07 4.45 12.79
C GLU A 85 13.20 5.04 11.67
N ILE A 86 13.81 5.41 10.54
CA ILE A 86 13.07 5.94 9.38
C ILE A 86 12.24 4.83 8.72
N LEU A 87 12.80 3.63 8.55
CA LEU A 87 12.09 2.49 7.98
C LEU A 87 10.91 2.04 8.86
N GLU A 88 11.10 1.98 10.18
CA GLU A 88 10.03 1.72 11.15
C GLU A 88 8.92 2.78 11.06
N TYR A 89 9.30 4.04 10.89
CA TYR A 89 8.32 5.09 10.66
C TYR A 89 7.50 4.85 9.38
N LEU A 90 8.10 4.42 8.26
CA LEU A 90 7.40 4.17 7.00
C LEU A 90 6.35 3.04 7.09
N VAL A 91 6.49 2.11 8.04
CA VAL A 91 5.49 1.05 8.28
C VAL A 91 4.53 1.36 9.43
N SER A 92 4.74 2.47 10.14
CA SER A 92 3.93 2.87 11.30
C SER A 92 2.52 3.37 10.94
N SER A 93 1.58 3.26 11.88
CA SER A 93 0.25 3.89 11.78
C SER A 93 0.32 5.40 11.64
N ASN A 94 1.28 6.05 12.29
CA ASN A 94 1.48 7.50 12.23
C ASN A 94 1.76 7.97 10.80
N PHE A 95 2.64 7.26 10.09
CA PHE A 95 2.91 7.55 8.68
C PHE A 95 1.70 7.27 7.80
N ARG A 96 1.00 6.15 8.03
CA ARG A 96 -0.23 5.81 7.30
C ARG A 96 -1.32 6.86 7.47
N GLY A 97 -1.63 7.27 8.69
CA GLY A 97 -2.60 8.33 8.96
C GLY A 97 -2.21 9.64 8.28
N ALA A 98 -0.91 9.96 8.28
CA ALA A 98 -0.41 11.13 7.55
C ALA A 98 -0.63 11.03 6.04
N LEU A 99 -0.44 9.85 5.43
CA LEU A 99 -0.73 9.63 4.00
C LEU A 99 -2.23 9.69 3.69
N GLN A 100 -3.08 9.15 4.57
CA GLN A 100 -4.53 9.15 4.38
C GLN A 100 -5.12 10.57 4.28
N SER A 101 -4.52 11.56 4.95
CA SER A 101 -4.90 12.97 4.85
C SER A 101 -4.49 13.67 3.53
N THR A 102 -3.86 12.96 2.60
CA THR A 102 -3.35 13.54 1.35
C THR A 102 -4.35 13.36 0.21
N ARG A 103 -4.24 14.21 -0.83
CA ARG A 103 -5.06 14.09 -2.04
C ARG A 103 -4.93 12.74 -2.75
N ALA A 104 -3.80 12.04 -2.58
CA ALA A 104 -3.59 10.71 -3.13
C ALA A 104 -4.53 9.65 -2.51
N PHE A 105 -5.05 9.93 -1.31
CA PHE A 105 -5.94 9.06 -0.53
C PHE A 105 -7.32 9.68 -0.29
N ILE A 106 -7.69 10.75 -0.99
CA ILE A 106 -8.97 11.45 -0.82
C ILE A 106 -10.18 10.53 -1.04
N TRP A 107 -10.01 9.47 -1.83
CA TRP A 107 -11.02 8.44 -2.07
C TRP A 107 -11.40 7.65 -0.81
N ILE A 108 -10.63 7.73 0.28
CA ILE A 108 -10.91 7.04 1.55
C ILE A 108 -12.06 7.71 2.30
N GLU A 109 -12.15 9.04 2.30
CA GLU A 109 -13.10 9.79 3.15
C GLU A 109 -14.56 9.41 2.85
N ASP A 110 -14.89 9.23 1.57
CA ASP A 110 -16.22 8.84 1.10
C ASP A 110 -16.25 7.41 0.56
N TRP A 111 -15.37 6.52 1.04
CA TRP A 111 -15.28 5.15 0.53
C TRP A 111 -16.53 4.32 0.89
N ASN A 112 -17.48 4.29 -0.04
CA ASN A 112 -18.70 3.48 0.06
C ASN A 112 -18.96 2.73 -1.26
N PRO A 113 -18.10 1.76 -1.62
CA PRO A 113 -18.22 1.05 -2.90
C PRO A 113 -19.46 0.17 -2.91
N THR A 114 -20.11 0.12 -4.07
CA THR A 114 -21.15 -0.87 -4.36
C THR A 114 -20.60 -2.30 -4.26
N VAL A 115 -21.50 -3.29 -4.21
CA VAL A 115 -21.11 -4.72 -4.22
C VAL A 115 -20.28 -5.05 -5.47
N LYS A 116 -20.63 -4.48 -6.63
CA LYS A 116 -19.89 -4.69 -7.89
C LYS A 116 -18.49 -4.08 -7.84
N GLU A 117 -18.36 -2.84 -7.36
CA GLU A 117 -17.06 -2.18 -7.17
C GLU A 117 -16.16 -2.93 -6.18
N SER A 118 -16.73 -3.36 -5.06
CA SER A 118 -16.04 -4.17 -4.07
C SER A 118 -15.55 -5.50 -4.65
N GLN A 119 -16.39 -6.18 -5.44
CA GLN A 119 -16.03 -7.46 -6.06
C GLN A 119 -14.95 -7.28 -7.13
N PHE A 120 -15.09 -6.28 -8.00
CA PHE A 120 -14.11 -5.98 -9.04
C PHE A 120 -12.72 -5.75 -8.45
N ILE A 121 -12.61 -4.91 -7.42
CA ILE A 121 -11.33 -4.65 -6.77
C ILE A 121 -10.80 -5.92 -6.11
N ARG A 122 -11.63 -6.70 -5.40
CA ARG A 122 -11.18 -8.00 -4.82
C ARG A 122 -10.62 -8.92 -5.90
N ASP A 123 -11.30 -9.07 -7.02
CA ASP A 123 -10.82 -9.88 -8.14
C ASP A 123 -9.49 -9.33 -8.67
N ALA A 124 -9.39 -8.01 -8.85
CA ALA A 124 -8.14 -7.34 -9.25
C ALA A 124 -7.02 -7.74 -8.30
N PHE A 125 -7.16 -7.48 -7.00
CA PHE A 125 -6.18 -7.86 -5.97
C PHE A 125 -5.71 -9.31 -6.05
N LEU A 126 -6.64 -10.25 -6.23
CA LEU A 126 -6.32 -11.68 -6.27
C LEU A 126 -5.62 -12.10 -7.57
N SER A 127 -5.77 -11.32 -8.63
CA SER A 127 -5.13 -11.55 -9.93
C SER A 127 -3.80 -10.82 -10.11
N CYS A 128 -3.47 -9.88 -9.23
CA CYS A 128 -2.27 -9.05 -9.39
C CYS A 128 -1.01 -9.80 -8.93
N ASP A 129 0.09 -9.61 -9.67
CA ASP A 129 1.41 -10.06 -9.24
C ASP A 129 2.03 -9.13 -8.18
N SER A 130 3.30 -9.41 -7.83
CA SER A 130 4.09 -8.60 -6.89
C SER A 130 4.36 -7.19 -7.39
N LYS A 131 4.33 -6.95 -8.71
CA LYS A 131 4.43 -5.62 -9.33
C LYS A 131 3.07 -4.93 -9.45
N SER A 132 2.03 -5.47 -8.82
CA SER A 132 0.66 -4.97 -8.86
C SER A 132 0.02 -4.98 -10.25
N ILE A 133 0.54 -5.76 -11.20
CA ILE A 133 -0.04 -5.93 -12.55
C ILE A 133 -1.11 -7.01 -12.47
N CYS A 134 -2.33 -6.64 -12.84
CA CYS A 134 -3.55 -7.43 -12.64
C CYS A 134 -4.07 -7.93 -14.00
N LYS A 135 -4.22 -9.24 -14.12
CA LYS A 135 -4.62 -9.91 -15.37
C LYS A 135 -6.14 -10.05 -15.46
N ILE A 136 -6.85 -8.92 -15.54
CA ILE A 136 -8.32 -8.88 -15.66
C ILE A 136 -8.72 -8.10 -16.90
N ALA A 137 -9.73 -8.59 -17.62
CA ALA A 137 -10.36 -7.85 -18.70
C ALA A 137 -11.16 -6.66 -18.14
N TRP A 138 -10.80 -5.43 -18.52
CA TRP A 138 -11.37 -4.20 -17.95
C TRP A 138 -11.88 -3.20 -19.00
N ASN A 139 -11.54 -3.39 -20.27
CA ASN A 139 -11.75 -2.42 -21.36
C ASN A 139 -13.20 -1.98 -21.56
N THR A 140 -14.18 -2.85 -21.29
CA THR A 140 -15.61 -2.54 -21.37
C THR A 140 -16.28 -2.30 -20.02
N ASP A 141 -15.55 -2.47 -18.91
CA ASP A 141 -16.13 -2.41 -17.57
C ASP A 141 -16.26 -0.95 -17.09
N SER A 142 -17.49 -0.52 -16.79
CA SER A 142 -17.76 0.83 -16.26
C SER A 142 -17.19 1.03 -14.85
N VAL A 143 -17.08 -0.04 -14.05
CA VAL A 143 -16.48 -0.02 -12.72
C VAL A 143 -14.99 0.26 -12.82
N ALA A 144 -14.30 -0.44 -13.72
CA ALA A 144 -12.88 -0.20 -13.97
C ALA A 144 -12.65 1.27 -14.36
N LYS A 145 -13.46 1.82 -15.27
CA LYS A 145 -13.38 3.24 -15.69
C LYS A 145 -13.56 4.22 -14.53
N ALA A 146 -14.43 3.91 -13.56
CA ALA A 146 -14.57 4.75 -12.36
C ALA A 146 -13.28 4.78 -11.53
N PHE A 147 -12.62 3.63 -11.36
CA PHE A 147 -11.35 3.53 -10.63
C PHE A 147 -10.15 4.14 -11.35
N PHE A 148 -10.15 4.16 -12.69
CA PHE A 148 -9.19 4.96 -13.45
C PHE A 148 -9.38 6.45 -13.20
N LYS A 149 -10.64 6.92 -13.20
CA LYS A 149 -10.97 8.34 -12.97
C LYS A 149 -10.64 8.79 -11.54
N SER A 150 -10.76 7.91 -10.55
CA SER A 150 -10.37 8.22 -9.17
C SER A 150 -8.86 8.18 -8.93
N GLY A 151 -8.08 7.69 -9.91
CA GLY A 151 -6.63 7.54 -9.79
C GLY A 151 -6.21 6.33 -8.93
N LEU A 152 -7.13 5.41 -8.62
CA LEU A 152 -6.82 4.16 -7.91
C LEU A 152 -6.15 3.12 -8.81
N LEU A 153 -6.57 3.09 -10.07
CA LEU A 153 -6.07 2.19 -11.10
C LEU A 153 -5.45 2.97 -12.25
N THR A 154 -4.47 2.34 -12.88
CA THR A 154 -3.79 2.82 -14.08
C THR A 154 -3.53 1.66 -15.04
N GLN A 155 -3.09 1.98 -16.25
CA GLN A 155 -2.84 1.02 -17.30
C GLN A 155 -1.36 1.06 -17.65
N ILE A 156 -0.71 -0.10 -17.64
CA ILE A 156 0.65 -0.27 -18.14
C ILE A 156 0.63 -1.36 -19.18
N GLU A 157 1.08 -1.03 -20.41
CA GLU A 157 1.22 -2.00 -21.50
C GLU A 157 -0.06 -2.82 -21.79
N GLY A 158 -1.24 -2.23 -21.63
CA GLY A 158 -2.51 -2.96 -21.82
C GLY A 158 -3.10 -3.54 -20.54
N TRP A 159 -2.29 -3.73 -19.50
CA TRP A 159 -2.68 -4.37 -18.25
C TRP A 159 -3.13 -3.36 -17.20
N LEU A 160 -4.07 -3.79 -16.38
CA LEU A 160 -4.56 -3.01 -15.25
C LEU A 160 -3.54 -3.09 -14.12
N GLN A 161 -3.26 -1.96 -13.47
CA GLN A 161 -2.33 -1.90 -12.35
C GLN A 161 -2.88 -0.95 -11.28
N PHE A 162 -2.58 -1.20 -10.01
CA PHE A 162 -2.76 -0.17 -8.99
C PHE A 162 -1.77 0.99 -9.18
N THR A 163 -2.23 2.21 -8.90
CA THR A 163 -1.43 3.43 -9.10
C THR A 163 -0.16 3.46 -8.26
N ALA A 164 -0.20 2.93 -7.04
CA ALA A 164 0.96 2.77 -6.17
C ALA A 164 0.79 1.55 -5.25
N PRO A 165 1.88 0.83 -4.90
CA PRO A 165 1.83 -0.30 -3.97
C PRO A 165 1.19 0.06 -2.62
N ILE A 166 1.50 1.21 -2.03
CA ILE A 166 0.88 1.64 -0.78
C ILE A 166 -0.64 1.83 -0.89
N MET A 167 -1.15 2.33 -2.02
CA MET A 167 -2.59 2.47 -2.24
C MET A 167 -3.27 1.11 -2.31
N ARG A 168 -2.63 0.14 -3.01
CA ARG A 168 -3.06 -1.26 -3.03
C ARG A 168 -3.11 -1.81 -1.60
N THR A 169 -2.03 -1.72 -0.83
CA THR A 169 -2.01 -2.24 0.54
C THR A 169 -3.09 -1.60 1.42
N THR A 170 -3.27 -0.28 1.35
CA THR A 170 -4.34 0.42 2.10
C THR A 170 -5.73 -0.03 1.67
N LEU A 171 -6.01 -0.10 0.37
CA LEU A 171 -7.32 -0.51 -0.14
C LEU A 171 -7.66 -1.95 0.23
N GLY A 172 -6.67 -2.85 0.21
CA GLY A 172 -6.82 -4.22 0.71
C GLY A 172 -7.22 -4.23 2.19
N LEU A 173 -6.52 -3.48 3.04
CA LEU A 173 -6.90 -3.36 4.45
C LEU A 173 -8.34 -2.86 4.63
N TYR A 174 -8.79 -1.85 3.89
CA TYR A 174 -10.18 -1.37 3.98
C TYR A 174 -11.22 -2.39 3.50
N LEU A 175 -10.93 -3.12 2.43
CA LEU A 175 -11.87 -4.10 1.86
C LEU A 175 -11.99 -5.36 2.72
N PHE A 176 -10.87 -5.80 3.31
CA PHE A 176 -10.82 -7.06 4.04
C PHE A 176 -11.00 -6.89 5.54
N SER A 177 -10.67 -5.73 6.12
CA SER A 177 -10.83 -5.44 7.55
C SER A 177 -12.13 -4.67 7.83
N LYS A 178 -13.25 -5.38 8.04
CA LYS A 178 -14.46 -4.77 8.61
C LYS A 178 -14.43 -4.80 10.14
N GLY A 179 -14.50 -3.61 10.75
CA GLY A 179 -14.80 -3.39 12.16
C GLY A 179 -13.70 -3.81 13.13
N ARG A 180 -13.15 -2.86 13.89
CA ARG A 180 -12.48 -3.18 15.16
C ARG A 180 -13.55 -3.75 16.08
N SER A 181 -13.59 -5.07 16.25
CA SER A 181 -14.38 -5.70 17.29
C SER A 181 -13.85 -5.21 18.64
N SER A 182 -14.73 -4.81 19.55
CA SER A 182 -14.41 -4.43 20.94
C SER A 182 -13.94 -5.63 21.79
N GLN A 183 -13.71 -6.79 21.18
CA GLN A 183 -13.32 -8.01 21.90
C GLN A 183 -11.81 -8.07 22.14
N LEU A 184 -11.48 -8.12 23.45
CA LEU A 184 -10.26 -8.65 24.07
C LEU A 184 -9.02 -8.51 23.20
N HIS A 185 -8.34 -7.38 23.38
CA HIS A 185 -6.95 -7.20 22.95
C HIS A 185 -6.09 -8.31 23.56
N THR A 186 -5.17 -8.85 22.77
CA THR A 186 -4.30 -9.94 23.21
C THR A 186 -3.18 -9.41 24.09
N THR A 187 -2.83 -10.14 25.14
CA THR A 187 -1.85 -9.71 26.15
C THR A 187 -0.40 -10.01 25.76
N ASN A 188 -0.16 -11.04 24.93
CA ASN A 188 1.17 -11.41 24.46
C ASN A 188 1.13 -11.91 22.99
N PHE A 189 2.30 -12.14 22.39
CA PHE A 189 2.42 -12.48 20.97
C PHE A 189 1.82 -13.86 20.65
N GLU A 190 1.95 -14.83 21.55
CA GLU A 190 1.37 -16.16 21.36
C GLU A 190 -0.17 -16.10 21.29
N GLU A 191 -0.78 -15.39 22.24
CA GLU A 191 -2.22 -15.14 22.27
C GLU A 191 -2.65 -14.35 21.03
N PHE A 192 -1.86 -13.37 20.57
CA PHE A 192 -2.10 -12.67 19.31
C PHE A 192 -2.22 -13.64 18.15
N ILE A 193 -1.23 -14.51 17.95
CA ILE A 193 -1.24 -15.49 16.87
C ILE A 193 -2.44 -16.44 17.00
N LEU A 194 -2.70 -17.00 18.18
CA LEU A 194 -3.85 -17.87 18.43
C LEU A 194 -5.17 -17.19 18.05
N ARG A 195 -5.41 -15.97 18.54
CA ARG A 195 -6.62 -15.20 18.22
C ARG A 195 -6.73 -14.86 16.75
N THR A 196 -5.63 -14.55 16.06
CA THR A 196 -5.69 -14.30 14.62
C THR A 196 -6.19 -15.51 13.85
N ILE A 197 -5.72 -16.72 14.20
CA ILE A 197 -6.10 -17.98 13.54
C ILE A 197 -7.55 -18.36 13.90
N GLU A 198 -7.91 -18.34 15.18
CA GLU A 198 -9.28 -18.68 15.67
C GLU A 198 -10.36 -17.85 14.97
N ARG A 199 -10.05 -16.58 14.67
CA ARG A 199 -11.00 -15.64 14.08
C ARG A 199 -11.07 -15.75 12.55
N MET A 200 -10.23 -16.54 11.88
CA MET A 200 -10.27 -16.71 10.42
C MET A 200 -11.53 -17.50 10.03
N ARG A 201 -12.18 -17.10 8.94
CA ARG A 201 -13.44 -17.73 8.51
C ARG A 201 -13.14 -19.03 7.75
N PRO A 202 -13.57 -20.20 8.26
CA PRO A 202 -13.32 -21.47 7.57
C PRO A 202 -13.91 -21.51 6.16
N SER A 203 -15.03 -20.82 5.91
CA SER A 203 -15.66 -20.75 4.59
C SER A 203 -14.81 -20.01 3.55
N ILE A 204 -14.02 -19.02 3.96
CA ILE A 204 -13.08 -18.33 3.06
C ILE A 204 -11.88 -19.21 2.77
N LEU A 205 -11.33 -19.87 3.80
CA LEU A 205 -10.18 -20.75 3.65
C LEU A 205 -10.50 -22.00 2.82
N LYS A 206 -11.67 -22.62 3.02
CA LYS A 206 -12.12 -23.78 2.24
C LYS A 206 -12.30 -23.46 0.76
N ASN A 207 -12.68 -22.23 0.43
CA ASN A 207 -12.88 -21.78 -0.94
C ASN A 207 -11.66 -21.03 -1.51
N SER A 208 -10.49 -21.13 -0.86
CA SER A 208 -9.29 -20.39 -1.24
C SER A 208 -8.43 -21.08 -2.31
N LEU A 209 -8.96 -22.08 -3.02
CA LEU A 209 -8.23 -22.76 -4.08
C LEU A 209 -7.89 -21.78 -5.23
N GLY A 210 -6.66 -21.88 -5.74
CA GLY A 210 -6.24 -21.10 -6.90
C GLY A 210 -7.11 -21.38 -8.12
N ARG A 211 -7.43 -20.36 -8.91
CA ARG A 211 -8.14 -20.56 -10.19
C ARG A 211 -7.25 -21.39 -11.12
N GLY A 212 -7.59 -22.67 -11.30
CA GLY A 212 -6.88 -23.61 -12.19
C GLY A 212 -5.84 -24.51 -11.51
N THR A 213 -5.74 -24.53 -10.18
CA THR A 213 -4.85 -25.43 -9.43
C THR A 213 -5.47 -25.89 -8.12
N ASP A 214 -5.14 -27.10 -7.65
CA ASP A 214 -5.53 -27.60 -6.32
C ASP A 214 -4.71 -26.97 -5.16
N TYR A 215 -3.87 -25.98 -5.43
CA TYR A 215 -3.06 -25.28 -4.43
C TYR A 215 -3.84 -24.14 -3.76
N LEU A 216 -3.55 -23.91 -2.48
CA LEU A 216 -4.09 -22.80 -1.71
C LEU A 216 -3.57 -21.47 -2.28
N LEU A 217 -4.47 -20.53 -2.55
CA LEU A 217 -4.11 -19.18 -2.94
C LEU A 217 -3.67 -18.41 -1.69
N GLU A 218 -2.36 -18.38 -1.46
CA GLU A 218 -1.70 -17.74 -0.31
C GLU A 218 -2.24 -16.33 -0.04
N ARG A 219 -2.52 -15.55 -1.10
CA ARG A 219 -3.02 -14.19 -0.97
C ARG A 219 -4.38 -14.10 -0.25
N ILE A 220 -5.26 -15.10 -0.40
CA ILE A 220 -6.53 -15.16 0.34
C ILE A 220 -6.26 -15.40 1.82
N TRP A 221 -5.31 -16.28 2.14
CA TRP A 221 -4.91 -16.57 3.52
C TRP A 221 -4.29 -15.36 4.20
N GLN A 222 -3.34 -14.69 3.52
CA GLN A 222 -2.71 -13.46 4.02
C GLN A 222 -3.76 -12.39 4.36
N PHE A 223 -4.73 -12.13 3.47
CA PHE A 223 -5.77 -11.12 3.74
C PHE A 223 -6.77 -11.54 4.81
N GLU A 224 -7.14 -12.82 4.87
CA GLU A 224 -7.99 -13.31 5.94
C GLU A 224 -7.26 -13.22 7.29
N TRP A 225 -5.96 -13.45 7.32
CA TRP A 225 -5.12 -13.20 8.48
C TRP A 225 -5.01 -11.70 8.81
N TYR A 226 -4.76 -10.81 7.85
CA TYR A 226 -4.72 -9.36 8.11
C TYR A 226 -6.04 -8.85 8.68
N ARG A 227 -7.19 -9.35 8.19
CA ARG A 227 -8.50 -9.02 8.73
C ARG A 227 -8.57 -9.37 10.22
N THR A 228 -8.16 -10.58 10.60
CA THR A 228 -8.27 -11.05 11.98
C THR A 228 -7.23 -10.41 12.88
N ALA A 229 -6.01 -10.23 12.39
CA ALA A 229 -4.93 -9.52 13.04
C ALA A 229 -5.35 -8.09 13.43
N MET A 230 -6.02 -7.36 12.55
CA MET A 230 -6.56 -6.03 12.84
C MET A 230 -7.64 -5.99 13.94
N THR A 231 -8.20 -7.15 14.32
CA THR A 231 -9.13 -7.27 15.47
C THR A 231 -8.48 -7.77 16.75
N ALA A 232 -7.33 -8.44 16.65
CA ALA A 232 -6.62 -9.02 17.79
C ALA A 232 -5.49 -8.11 18.30
N VAL A 233 -4.94 -7.29 17.40
CA VAL A 233 -3.83 -6.38 17.70
C VAL A 233 -4.18 -5.44 18.88
N PRO A 234 -3.24 -5.21 19.83
CA PRO A 234 -3.40 -4.20 20.87
C PRO A 234 -3.74 -2.81 20.31
N SER A 235 -4.34 -1.96 21.13
CA SER A 235 -4.86 -0.65 20.68
C SER A 235 -3.78 0.33 20.23
N ASP A 236 -2.58 0.19 20.78
CA ASP A 236 -1.35 0.94 20.49
C ASP A 236 -0.46 0.27 19.43
N ALA A 237 -0.75 -0.99 19.12
CA ALA A 237 -0.07 -1.80 18.12
C ALA A 237 -0.73 -1.70 16.72
N VAL A 238 0.03 -2.05 15.70
CA VAL A 238 -0.32 -1.89 14.28
C VAL A 238 0.18 -3.10 13.51
N VAL A 239 -0.70 -3.64 12.67
CA VAL A 239 -0.33 -4.66 11.70
C VAL A 239 -0.06 -3.97 10.37
N SER A 240 1.13 -4.19 9.83
CA SER A 240 1.57 -3.68 8.54
C SER A 240 1.73 -4.82 7.54
N PRO A 241 0.89 -4.90 6.50
CA PRO A 241 1.06 -5.90 5.45
C PRO A 241 2.11 -5.51 4.43
N ASP A 242 2.55 -6.50 3.64
CA ASP A 242 3.39 -6.36 2.45
C ASP A 242 4.75 -5.65 2.70
N VAL A 243 5.30 -5.73 3.92
CA VAL A 243 6.51 -4.98 4.29
C VAL A 243 7.77 -5.49 3.59
N GLY A 244 7.83 -6.77 3.21
CA GLY A 244 8.92 -7.33 2.41
C GLY A 244 9.04 -6.64 1.05
N ALA A 245 7.91 -6.36 0.40
CA ALA A 245 7.89 -5.60 -0.85
C ALA A 245 8.33 -4.15 -0.62
N VAL A 246 7.91 -3.52 0.48
CA VAL A 246 8.34 -2.16 0.85
C VAL A 246 9.86 -2.11 1.05
N PHE A 247 10.45 -3.07 1.76
CA PHE A 247 11.87 -3.06 2.08
C PHE A 247 12.77 -3.78 1.07
N GLY A 248 12.22 -4.31 -0.03
CA GLY A 248 13.01 -5.07 -1.01
C GLY A 248 13.66 -6.32 -0.41
N SER A 249 13.05 -6.90 0.64
CA SER A 249 13.64 -8.03 1.36
C SER A 249 13.68 -9.28 0.46
N PRO A 250 14.83 -9.99 0.38
CA PRO A 250 14.93 -11.25 -0.36
C PRO A 250 14.24 -12.43 0.36
N GLY A 251 13.86 -12.25 1.63
CA GLY A 251 13.20 -13.27 2.45
C GLY A 251 11.68 -13.14 2.51
N TYR A 252 11.03 -14.11 3.15
CA TYR A 252 9.58 -14.16 3.38
C TYR A 252 9.17 -13.22 4.52
N LEU A 253 9.18 -11.91 4.25
CA LEU A 253 8.74 -10.90 5.20
C LEU A 253 7.35 -10.38 4.80
N ASP A 254 6.31 -11.09 5.22
CA ASP A 254 4.93 -10.80 4.80
C ASP A 254 4.27 -9.67 5.59
N PHE A 255 4.69 -9.45 6.85
CA PHE A 255 4.10 -8.44 7.70
C PHE A 255 5.04 -7.95 8.80
N TYR A 256 4.69 -6.80 9.37
CA TYR A 256 5.31 -6.23 10.56
C TYR A 256 4.21 -5.93 11.58
N VAL A 257 4.44 -6.27 12.84
CA VAL A 257 3.59 -5.87 13.95
C VAL A 257 4.45 -5.10 14.93
N ASN A 258 4.12 -3.83 15.19
CA ASN A 258 4.71 -3.12 16.33
C ASN A 258 3.87 -3.40 17.57
N GLY A 259 4.51 -3.65 18.69
CA GLY A 259 3.85 -3.83 19.98
C GLY A 259 4.83 -4.43 20.96
N ASP A 260 4.89 -3.87 22.17
CA ASP A 260 5.55 -4.49 23.31
C ASP A 260 4.67 -5.65 23.78
N TYR A 261 4.76 -6.78 23.06
CA TYR A 261 4.24 -8.04 23.57
C TYR A 261 5.19 -8.46 24.70
N ALA A 262 4.80 -8.18 25.95
CA ALA A 262 5.48 -8.66 27.14
C ALA A 262 5.38 -10.19 27.27
#